data_AF-A0A915DNI1-F1
#
_entry.id   AF-A0A915DNI1-F1
#
_cell.length_a   1.000
_cell.length_b   1.000
_cell.length_c   1.000
_cell.angle_alpha   90.00
_cell.angle_beta   90.00
_cell.angle_gamma   90.00
#
_symmetry.space_group_name_H-M   'P 1'
#
loop_
_entity.id
_entity.type
_entity.pdbx_description
1 polymer ?
#
loop_
_entity_poly.entity_id
_entity_poly.type
_entity_poly.pdbx_seq_one_letter_code
_entity_poly.pdbx_strand_id
1 'polypeptide(L)'
;MNCYGAQASLKHYSFPCPFRMDKPPYSYVALISMAISSSPEQKMTLSQIYNYIDANFDYYKMPVPKKARLAEFYPAQSQPQ
;
A
#
# COMPACT_ATOMS: atom_id res chain seq x y z
N MET A 1 42.31 11.71 -19.36
CA MET A 1 41.48 12.68 -18.61
C MET A 1 40.11 12.05 -18.42
N ASN A 2 39.78 11.60 -17.22
CA ASN A 2 38.42 11.27 -16.79
C ASN A 2 38.39 11.52 -15.28
N CYS A 3 38.00 12.73 -14.90
CA CYS A 3 37.82 13.14 -13.51
C CYS A 3 36.50 12.57 -12.97
N TYR A 4 36.55 11.39 -12.34
CA TYR A 4 35.49 10.96 -11.45
C TYR A 4 35.75 11.56 -10.06
N GLY A 5 35.38 12.83 -9.92
CA GLY A 5 35.42 13.58 -8.68
C GLY A 5 34.12 14.37 -8.53
N ALA A 6 33.16 13.80 -7.82
CA ALA A 6 32.12 14.55 -7.13
C ALA A 6 31.59 13.71 -5.96
N GLN A 7 32.39 13.65 -4.88
CA GLN A 7 31.83 13.43 -3.56
C GLN A 7 30.99 14.66 -3.20
N ALA A 8 29.67 14.55 -3.31
CA ALA A 8 28.73 15.46 -2.67
C ALA A 8 27.93 14.67 -1.63
N SER A 9 28.52 14.66 -0.43
CA SER A 9 27.89 14.24 0.81
C SER A 9 26.63 15.07 1.09
N LEU A 10 25.61 14.41 1.63
CA LEU A 10 24.46 14.99 2.35
C LEU A 10 23.57 15.94 1.52
N LYS A 11 22.54 15.40 0.88
CA LYS A 11 21.23 15.25 1.54
C LYS A 11 20.59 13.98 0.99
N HIS A 12 20.42 12.98 1.84
CA HIS A 12 19.37 12.00 1.60
C HIS A 12 18.09 12.82 1.44
N TYR A 13 17.65 13.06 0.21
CA TYR A 13 16.26 13.35 -0.08
C TYR A 13 15.49 12.06 0.21
N SER A 14 15.44 11.71 1.50
CA SER A 14 14.28 11.06 2.05
C SER A 14 13.16 12.08 1.90
N PHE A 15 12.57 12.14 0.71
CA PHE A 15 11.15 12.43 0.66
C PHE A 15 10.55 11.43 1.65
N PRO A 16 9.95 11.87 2.76
CA PRO A 16 9.12 10.96 3.52
C PRO A 16 7.98 10.65 2.57
N CYS A 17 8.13 9.60 1.75
CA CYS A 17 6.99 8.98 1.12
C CYS A 17 6.15 8.55 2.32
N PRO A 18 4.97 9.16 2.57
CA PRO A 18 4.08 8.67 3.62
C PRO A 18 3.56 7.25 3.32
N PHE A 19 4.06 6.63 2.24
CA PHE A 19 3.65 5.39 1.60
C PHE A 19 4.53 4.19 1.93
N ARG A 20 5.51 4.27 2.85
CA ARG A 20 6.16 3.05 3.35
C ARG A 20 5.30 2.38 4.41
N MET A 21 4.05 2.13 4.05
CA MET A 21 3.27 1.10 4.71
C MET A 21 3.82 -0.20 4.13
N ASP A 22 4.89 -0.70 4.71
CA ASP A 22 5.53 -1.91 4.18
C ASP A 22 4.56 -3.09 4.29
N LYS A 23 4.58 -3.95 3.27
CA LYS A 23 3.68 -5.09 3.21
C LYS A 23 3.88 -5.95 4.47
N PRO A 24 2.81 -6.27 5.23
CA PRO A 24 2.96 -7.08 6.42
C PRO A 24 3.57 -8.45 6.08
N PRO A 25 4.44 -9.01 6.94
CA PRO A 25 5.08 -10.32 6.75
C PRO A 25 4.11 -11.47 7.07
N TYR A 26 2.85 -11.35 6.65
CA TYR A 26 1.80 -12.32 6.91
C TYR A 26 1.13 -12.72 5.60
N SER A 27 0.88 -14.02 5.44
CA SER A 27 0.03 -14.50 4.36
C SER A 27 -1.42 -14.13 4.63
N TYR A 28 -2.25 -14.10 3.59
CA TYR A 28 -3.67 -13.82 3.74
C TYR A 28 -4.37 -14.82 4.67
N VAL A 29 -3.93 -16.09 4.67
CA VAL A 29 -4.41 -17.12 5.62
C VAL A 29 -4.14 -16.69 7.06
N ALA A 30 -2.91 -16.24 7.36
CA ALA A 30 -2.56 -15.76 8.70
C ALA A 30 -3.38 -14.52 9.09
N LEU A 31 -3.61 -13.58 8.16
CA LEU A 31 -4.44 -12.40 8.41
C LEU A 31 -5.89 -12.78 8.76
N ILE A 32 -6.49 -13.69 8.00
CA ILE A 32 -7.85 -14.19 8.26
C ILE A 32 -7.91 -14.91 9.60
N SER A 33 -6.93 -15.78 9.88
CA SER A 33 -6.88 -16.51 11.15
C SER A 33 -6.81 -15.56 12.34
N MET A 34 -5.96 -14.53 12.30
CA MET A 34 -5.89 -13.50 13.34
C MET A 34 -7.22 -12.74 13.49
N ALA A 35 -7.88 -12.39 12.38
CA ALA A 35 -9.18 -11.73 12.41
C ALA A 35 -10.25 -12.60 13.08
N ILE A 36 -10.35 -13.88 12.70
CA ILE A 36 -11.32 -14.83 13.28
C ILE A 36 -11.01 -15.09 14.75
N SER A 37 -9.74 -15.31 15.11
CA SER A 37 -9.34 -15.57 16.49
C SER A 37 -9.56 -14.38 17.42
N SER A 38 -9.64 -13.15 16.88
CA SER A 38 -9.95 -11.96 17.66
C SER A 38 -11.41 -11.90 18.13
N SER A 39 -12.33 -12.64 17.49
CA SER A 39 -13.74 -12.66 17.90
C SER A 39 -14.02 -13.73 18.96
N PRO A 40 -14.87 -13.45 19.96
CA PRO A 40 -15.22 -14.43 20.99
C PRO A 40 -15.98 -15.63 20.42
N GLU A 41 -16.67 -15.44 19.30
CA GLU A 41 -17.44 -16.49 18.61
C GLU A 41 -16.59 -17.33 17.65
N GLN A 42 -15.30 -17.00 17.47
CA GLN A 42 -14.41 -17.62 16.47
C GLN A 42 -15.01 -17.63 15.06
N LYS A 43 -15.82 -16.61 14.77
CA LYS A 43 -16.50 -16.38 13.50
C LYS A 43 -16.48 -14.90 13.20
N MET A 44 -16.26 -14.55 11.93
CA MET A 44 -16.22 -13.17 11.48
C MET A 44 -16.70 -13.12 10.02
N THR A 45 -17.56 -12.15 9.71
CA THR A 45 -18.04 -11.94 8.33
C THR A 45 -16.92 -11.35 7.47
N LEU A 46 -17.04 -11.49 6.15
CA LEU A 46 -16.05 -10.94 5.21
C LEU A 46 -15.85 -9.43 5.38
N SER A 47 -16.95 -8.68 5.60
CA SER A 47 -16.89 -7.23 5.86
C SER A 47 -16.09 -6.92 7.14
N GLN A 48 -16.32 -7.68 8.21
CA GLN A 48 -15.57 -7.52 9.45
C GLN A 48 -14.09 -7.90 9.30
N ILE A 49 -13.76 -8.91 8.49
CA ILE A 49 -12.36 -9.29 8.20
C ILE A 49 -11.64 -8.15 7.47
N TYR A 50 -12.29 -7.53 6.48
CA TYR A 50 -11.72 -6.35 5.81
C TYR A 50 -11.48 -5.20 6.80
N ASN A 51 -12.47 -4.88 7.64
CA ASN A 51 -12.34 -3.84 8.66
C ASN A 51 -11.23 -4.16 9.67
N TYR A 52 -11.06 -5.42 10.07
CA TYR A 52 -9.99 -5.85 10.96
C TYR A 52 -8.61 -5.67 10.30
N ILE A 53 -8.45 -6.13 9.06
CA ILE A 53 -7.17 -6.01 8.32
C ILE A 53 -6.84 -4.53 8.13
N ASP A 54 -7.80 -3.72 7.72
CA ASP A 54 -7.62 -2.28 7.57
C ASP A 54 -7.19 -1.67 8.90
N ALA A 55 -7.90 -1.94 10.00
CA ALA A 55 -7.59 -1.40 11.33
C ALA A 55 -6.15 -1.73 11.79
N ASN A 56 -5.66 -2.94 11.51
CA ASN A 56 -4.35 -3.42 11.98
C ASN A 56 -3.20 -3.13 11.00
N PHE A 57 -3.48 -2.96 9.71
CA PHE A 57 -2.45 -2.85 8.67
C PHE A 57 -2.75 -1.71 7.69
N ASP A 58 -2.08 -0.58 7.90
CA ASP A 58 -2.22 0.63 7.07
C ASP A 58 -1.86 0.42 5.59
N TYR A 59 -1.10 -0.64 5.25
CA TYR A 59 -0.80 -1.03 3.87
C TYR A 59 -2.06 -1.26 3.03
N TYR A 60 -3.11 -1.83 3.65
CA TYR A 60 -4.37 -2.11 2.98
C TYR A 60 -5.35 -0.94 3.01
N LYS A 61 -5.17 0.00 3.95
CA LYS A 61 -5.99 1.21 4.05
C LYS A 61 -5.77 2.20 2.90
N MET A 62 -4.70 2.05 2.11
CA MET A 62 -4.26 3.08 1.16
C MET A 62 -5.41 3.54 0.25
N PRO A 63 -5.96 4.75 0.47
CA PRO A 63 -6.94 5.30 -0.44
C PRO A 63 -6.16 5.77 -1.65
N VAL A 64 -6.06 4.92 -2.66
CA VAL A 64 -5.72 5.47 -3.97
C VAL A 64 -6.81 6.47 -4.33
N PRO A 65 -6.45 7.70 -4.73
CA PRO A 65 -7.43 8.61 -5.27
C PRO A 65 -8.03 7.88 -6.47
N LYS A 66 -9.31 7.49 -6.36
CA LYS A 66 -10.02 6.73 -7.40
C LYS A 66 -9.95 7.45 -8.76
N LYS A 67 -9.80 8.77 -8.73
CA LYS A 67 -9.57 9.66 -9.89
C LYS A 67 -8.13 9.71 -10.41
N ALA A 68 -7.12 9.51 -9.57
CA ALA A 68 -5.71 9.62 -9.98
C ALA A 68 -5.21 8.34 -10.65
N ARG A 69 -5.64 7.16 -10.19
CA ARG A 69 -5.19 5.89 -10.77
C ARG A 69 -5.79 5.63 -12.16
N LEU A 70 -7.02 6.08 -12.43
CA LEU A 70 -7.64 5.86 -13.74
C LEU A 70 -7.02 6.73 -14.86
N ALA A 71 -6.56 7.94 -14.53
CA ALA A 71 -5.95 8.85 -15.50
C ALA A 71 -4.52 8.44 -15.91
N GLU A 72 -3.80 7.73 -15.03
CA GLU A 72 -2.43 7.27 -15.31
C GLU A 72 -2.38 5.84 -15.87
N PHE A 73 -3.31 4.95 -15.49
CA PHE A 73 -3.35 3.56 -15.99
C PHE A 73 -4.09 3.40 -17.31
N TYR A 74 -4.92 4.37 -17.71
CA TYR A 74 -5.50 4.44 -19.04
C TYR A 74 -5.10 5.77 -19.68
N PRO A 75 -4.01 5.83 -20.47
CA PRO A 75 -3.82 6.97 -21.36
C PRO A 75 -5.08 7.06 -22.22
N ALA A 76 -5.66 8.26 -22.31
CA ALA A 76 -6.81 8.53 -23.16
C ALA A 76 -6.54 7.97 -24.56
N GLN A 77 -7.06 6.77 -24.85
CA GLN A 77 -7.07 6.23 -26.19
C GLN A 77 -7.87 7.23 -27.00
N SER A 78 -7.20 7.80 -27.99
CA SER A 78 -7.73 8.76 -28.94
C SER A 78 -9.11 8.29 -29.39
N GLN A 79 -10.17 9.00 -29.00
CA GLN A 79 -11.48 8.79 -29.60
C GLN A 79 -11.36 9.10 -31.09
N PRO A 80 -11.62 8.16 -32.02
CA PRO A 80 -12.07 8.57 -33.33
C PRO A 80 -13.51 9.09 -33.18
N GLN A 81 -13.77 10.21 -33.85
CA GLN A 81 -15.08 10.88 -33.92
C GLN A 81 -16.19 9.93 -34.36
#